data_AF-A0A820CQA6-F1
#
_entry.id   AF-A0A820CQA6-F1
#
_cell.length_a   1.000
_cell.length_b   1.000
_cell.length_c   1.000
_cell.angle_alpha   90.00
_cell.angle_beta   90.00
_cell.angle_gamma   90.00
#
_symmetry.space_group_name_H-M   'P 1'
#
loop_
_entity.id
_entity.type
_entity.pdbx_description
1 polymer ?
#
loop_
_entity_poly.entity_id
_entity_poly.type
_entity_poly.pdbx_seq_one_letter_code
_entity_poly.pdbx_strand_id
1 'polypeptide(L)'
;FLSDDHTYFSELKDNLTISKSITDGISIERTRRQKIQDAIKTVSKVAFSQLGLGGLVVGYVILGGLIFDAIESRYELERLEEKERNRQHFVDQLYIHAYREFNRVLNQTFELKYALWRGGISRHDEQNNGWQIDVEKDLWKQHIDYELLQYFGAEEKSQYSSDEQQEAQNTIQVWTFSSAMLYSATVITTIGYGNITPKTTAGKIATMVY
;
A
#
# COMPACT_ATOMS: atom_id res chain seq x y z
N PHE A 1 75.46 40.50 9.27
CA PHE A 1 75.03 41.22 8.05
C PHE A 1 74.74 40.32 6.84
N LEU A 2 75.17 39.05 6.79
CA LEU A 2 74.81 38.13 5.69
C LEU A 2 73.65 37.15 6.00
N SER A 3 73.12 37.15 7.23
CA SER A 3 72.09 36.20 7.66
C SER A 3 70.66 36.66 7.36
N ASP A 4 70.43 37.96 7.20
CA ASP A 4 69.07 38.53 7.09
C ASP A 4 68.53 38.44 5.65
N ASP A 5 69.41 38.52 4.64
CA ASP A 5 69.03 38.46 3.21
C ASP A 5 68.39 37.12 2.81
N HIS A 6 68.83 36.02 3.42
CA HIS A 6 68.25 34.70 3.17
C HIS A 6 66.82 34.58 3.72
N THR A 7 66.53 35.24 4.85
CA THR A 7 65.22 35.22 5.51
C THR A 7 64.20 36.04 4.74
N TYR A 8 64.59 37.23 4.25
CA TYR A 8 63.73 38.04 3.36
C TYR A 8 63.40 37.33 2.06
N PHE A 9 64.36 36.60 1.48
CA PHE A 9 64.13 35.87 0.23
C PHE A 9 63.21 34.64 0.41
N SER A 10 63.27 33.96 1.56
CA SER A 10 62.30 32.90 1.90
C SER A 10 60.89 33.45 2.12
N GLU A 11 60.75 34.57 2.82
CA GLU A 11 59.43 35.21 3.03
C GLU A 11 58.82 35.70 1.72
N LEU A 12 59.62 36.21 0.79
CA LEU A 12 59.17 36.60 -0.54
C LEU A 12 58.67 35.41 -1.36
N LYS A 13 59.35 34.26 -1.28
CA LYS A 13 58.90 33.03 -1.92
C LYS A 13 57.59 32.53 -1.34
N ASP A 14 57.48 32.51 -0.01
CA ASP A 14 56.28 32.02 0.68
C ASP A 14 55.07 32.91 0.36
N ASN A 15 55.23 34.23 0.36
CA ASN A 15 54.17 35.18 -0.03
C ASN A 15 53.77 35.02 -1.50
N LEU A 16 54.72 34.74 -2.39
CA LEU A 16 54.43 34.47 -3.80
C LEU A 16 53.66 33.15 -3.98
N THR A 17 54.01 32.12 -3.22
CA THR A 17 53.32 30.82 -3.21
C THR A 17 51.90 30.95 -2.66
N ILE A 18 51.70 31.73 -1.60
CA ILE A 18 50.39 32.03 -1.03
C ILE A 18 49.54 32.80 -2.04
N SER A 19 50.09 33.85 -2.66
CA SER A 19 49.39 34.65 -3.67
C SER A 19 48.92 33.79 -4.87
N LYS A 20 49.78 32.88 -5.33
CA LYS A 20 49.47 31.94 -6.42
C LYS A 20 48.39 30.93 -6.03
N SER A 21 48.46 30.39 -4.81
CA SER A 21 47.41 29.50 -4.28
C SER A 21 46.04 30.19 -4.19
N ILE A 22 46.01 31.49 -3.85
CA ILE A 22 44.77 32.27 -3.78
C ILE A 22 44.20 32.53 -5.18
N THR A 23 45.04 32.92 -6.13
CA THR A 23 44.60 33.13 -7.52
C THR A 23 44.12 31.84 -8.19
N ASP A 24 44.79 30.72 -7.94
CA ASP A 24 44.38 29.40 -8.43
C ASP A 24 43.04 28.97 -7.82
N GLY A 25 42.84 29.15 -6.51
CA GLY A 25 41.57 28.87 -5.83
C GLY A 25 40.39 29.68 -6.39
N ILE A 26 40.59 30.98 -6.64
CA ILE A 26 39.59 31.86 -7.26
C ILE A 26 39.27 31.41 -8.70
N SER A 27 40.28 30.95 -9.45
CA SER A 27 40.08 30.46 -10.83
C SER A 27 39.25 29.16 -10.87
N ILE A 28 39.47 28.25 -9.91
CA ILE A 28 38.74 26.98 -9.79
C ILE A 28 37.27 27.23 -9.41
N GLU A 29 37.02 28.14 -8.46
CA GLU A 29 35.68 28.60 -8.07
C GLU A 29 34.91 29.18 -9.25
N ARG A 30 35.54 30.07 -10.04
CA ARG A 30 34.93 30.64 -11.26
C ARG A 30 34.61 29.56 -12.28
N THR A 31 35.53 28.62 -12.51
CA THR A 31 35.34 27.51 -13.46
C THR A 31 34.21 26.57 -13.04
N ARG A 32 34.06 26.27 -11.74
CA ARG A 32 32.93 25.49 -11.21
C ARG A 32 31.60 26.21 -11.39
N ARG A 33 31.55 27.51 -11.09
CA ARG A 33 30.34 28.34 -11.30
C ARG A 33 29.95 28.39 -12.77
N GLN A 34 30.92 28.53 -13.68
CA GLN A 34 30.67 28.46 -15.12
C GLN A 34 30.12 27.10 -15.56
N LYS A 35 30.71 25.98 -15.11
CA LYS A 35 30.18 24.64 -15.42
C LYS A 35 28.74 24.42 -14.94
N ILE A 36 28.40 24.89 -13.74
CA ILE A 36 27.04 24.81 -13.20
C ILE A 36 26.08 25.69 -14.01
N GLN A 37 26.49 26.91 -14.34
CA GLN A 37 25.69 27.81 -15.18
C GLN A 37 25.47 27.25 -16.57
N ASP A 38 26.47 26.61 -17.16
CA ASP A 38 26.38 25.98 -18.48
C ASP A 38 25.50 24.73 -18.44
N ALA A 39 25.57 23.94 -17.37
CA ALA A 39 24.65 22.82 -17.15
C ALA A 39 23.19 23.29 -17.02
N ILE A 40 22.92 24.32 -16.20
CA ILE A 40 21.58 24.90 -16.02
C ILE A 40 21.07 25.49 -17.35
N LYS A 41 21.91 26.21 -18.10
CA LYS A 41 21.55 26.75 -19.41
C LYS A 41 21.28 25.65 -20.44
N THR A 42 22.01 24.54 -20.37
CA THR A 42 21.84 23.39 -21.26
C THR A 42 20.53 22.68 -20.96
N VAL A 43 20.23 22.40 -19.69
CA VAL A 43 18.94 21.85 -19.25
C VAL A 43 17.79 22.78 -19.64
N SER A 44 17.94 24.10 -19.43
CA SER A 44 16.92 25.10 -19.77
C SER A 44 16.65 25.14 -21.28
N LYS A 45 17.70 25.07 -22.11
CA LYS A 45 17.55 25.03 -23.58
C LYS A 45 16.89 23.74 -24.06
N VAL A 46 17.22 22.59 -23.44
CA VAL A 46 16.58 21.31 -23.74
C VAL A 46 15.10 21.35 -23.34
N ALA A 47 14.78 21.83 -22.13
CA ALA A 47 13.41 22.00 -21.64
C ALA A 47 12.56 22.94 -22.52
N PHE A 48 13.18 23.96 -23.14
CA PHE A 48 12.53 24.88 -24.08
C PHE A 48 12.37 24.33 -25.50
N SER A 49 12.99 23.19 -25.82
CA SER A 49 12.64 22.47 -27.03
C SER A 49 11.28 21.81 -26.80
N GLN A 50 10.43 21.80 -27.80
CA GLN A 50 9.05 21.32 -27.70
C GLN A 50 8.99 19.83 -27.29
N LEU A 51 10.11 19.12 -27.51
CA LEU A 51 10.38 17.76 -27.06
C LEU A 51 10.81 17.67 -25.59
N GLY A 52 11.56 18.66 -25.08
CA GLY A 52 11.97 18.72 -23.67
C GLY A 52 10.85 19.14 -22.73
N LEU A 53 9.89 19.96 -23.19
CA LEU A 53 8.67 20.22 -22.42
C LEU A 53 7.85 18.93 -22.27
N GLY A 54 7.71 18.14 -23.35
CA GLY A 54 7.05 16.84 -23.29
C GLY A 54 7.75 15.87 -22.32
N GLY A 55 9.08 15.76 -22.39
CA GLY A 55 9.86 14.95 -21.46
C GLY A 55 9.76 15.43 -20.00
N LEU A 56 9.72 16.74 -19.75
CA LEU A 56 9.55 17.33 -18.42
C LEU A 56 8.17 16.98 -17.84
N VAL A 57 7.11 17.06 -18.64
CA VAL A 57 5.75 16.66 -18.21
C VAL A 57 5.70 15.17 -17.90
N VAL A 58 6.30 14.31 -18.73
CA VAL A 58 6.38 12.86 -18.46
C VAL A 58 7.14 12.60 -17.16
N GLY A 59 8.27 13.28 -16.93
CA GLY A 59 9.02 13.20 -15.68
C GLY A 59 8.20 13.65 -14.46
N TYR A 60 7.42 14.73 -14.61
CA TYR A 60 6.53 15.23 -13.56
C TYR A 60 5.39 14.24 -13.25
N VAL A 61 4.82 13.59 -14.26
CA VAL A 61 3.80 12.53 -14.10
C VAL A 61 4.37 11.35 -13.31
N ILE A 62 5.57 10.87 -13.67
CA ILE A 62 6.25 9.77 -12.99
C ILE A 62 6.53 10.14 -11.53
N LEU A 63 7.04 11.37 -11.28
CA LEU A 63 7.27 11.88 -9.93
C LEU A 63 5.98 11.87 -9.09
N GLY A 64 4.88 12.39 -9.65
CA GLY A 64 3.57 12.37 -9.00
C GLY A 64 3.10 10.94 -8.72
N GLY A 65 3.26 10.03 -9.68
CA GLY A 65 2.94 8.61 -9.51
C GLY A 65 3.69 7.97 -8.34
N LEU A 66 4.99 8.22 -8.21
CA LEU A 66 5.79 7.74 -7.07
C LEU A 66 5.34 8.34 -5.73
N ILE A 67 5.00 9.63 -5.70
CA ILE A 67 4.52 10.31 -4.48
C ILE A 67 3.18 9.73 -4.03
N PHE A 68 2.20 9.63 -4.93
CA PHE A 68 0.88 9.12 -4.61
C PHE A 68 0.90 7.63 -4.27
N ASP A 69 1.69 6.83 -5.00
CA ASP A 69 1.92 5.41 -4.67
C ASP A 69 2.52 5.28 -3.27
N ALA A 70 3.60 6.01 -2.96
CA ALA A 70 4.25 5.91 -1.65
C ALA A 70 3.34 6.27 -0.46
N ILE A 71 2.43 7.23 -0.65
CA ILE A 71 1.53 7.73 0.40
C ILE A 71 0.28 6.87 0.54
N GLU A 72 -0.44 6.62 -0.56
CA GLU A 72 -1.77 5.99 -0.52
C GLU A 72 -1.69 4.46 -0.53
N SER A 73 -0.68 3.87 -1.16
CA SER A 73 -0.50 2.41 -1.22
C SER A 73 -0.34 1.79 0.16
N ARG A 74 0.41 2.46 1.05
CA ARG A 74 0.60 2.02 2.45
C ARG A 74 -0.70 2.08 3.25
N TYR A 75 -1.47 3.16 3.09
CA TYR A 75 -2.74 3.34 3.78
C TYR A 75 -3.79 2.31 3.31
N GLU A 76 -3.78 1.97 2.02
CA GLU A 76 -4.67 0.97 1.47
C GLU A 76 -4.34 -0.44 1.95
N LEU A 77 -3.06 -0.82 1.98
CA LEU A 77 -2.64 -2.16 2.44
C LEU A 77 -3.13 -2.45 3.86
N GLU A 78 -2.97 -1.51 4.78
CA GLU A 78 -3.42 -1.67 6.17
C GLU A 78 -4.94 -1.84 6.27
N ARG A 79 -5.70 -1.10 5.46
CA ARG A 79 -7.16 -1.17 5.37
C ARG A 79 -7.65 -2.48 4.77
N LEU A 80 -6.95 -3.00 3.76
CA LEU A 80 -7.27 -4.28 3.14
C LEU A 80 -7.09 -5.44 4.13
N GLU A 81 -6.00 -5.44 4.89
CA GLU A 81 -5.79 -6.43 5.95
C GLU A 81 -6.87 -6.34 7.04
N GLU A 82 -7.25 -5.12 7.44
CA GLU A 82 -8.33 -4.93 8.41
C GLU A 82 -9.68 -5.43 7.88
N LYS A 83 -10.00 -5.15 6.61
CA LYS A 83 -11.23 -5.63 5.97
C LYS A 83 -11.29 -7.15 5.95
N GLU A 84 -10.17 -7.80 5.62
CA GLU A 84 -10.09 -9.26 5.60
C GLU A 84 -10.20 -9.87 7.00
N ARG A 85 -9.54 -9.27 8.01
CA ARG A 85 -9.70 -9.69 9.41
C ARG A 85 -11.14 -9.51 9.91
N ASN A 86 -11.78 -8.40 9.58
CA ASN A 86 -13.18 -8.14 9.98
C ASN A 86 -14.14 -9.12 9.31
N ARG A 87 -13.90 -9.44 8.02
CA ARG A 87 -14.67 -10.45 7.29
C ARG A 87 -14.54 -11.82 7.95
N GLN A 88 -13.31 -12.26 8.24
CA GLN A 88 -13.06 -13.54 8.91
C GLN A 88 -13.70 -13.58 10.30
N HIS A 89 -13.55 -12.50 11.09
CA HIS A 89 -14.18 -12.41 12.40
C HIS A 89 -15.70 -12.49 12.32
N PHE A 90 -16.33 -11.78 11.39
CA PHE A 90 -17.78 -11.83 11.21
C PHE A 90 -18.26 -13.22 10.80
N VAL A 91 -17.55 -13.87 9.87
CA VAL A 91 -17.84 -15.25 9.45
C VAL A 91 -17.74 -16.20 10.65
N ASP A 92 -16.68 -16.13 11.44
CA ASP A 92 -16.53 -16.97 12.63
C ASP A 92 -17.63 -16.72 13.67
N GLN A 93 -18.05 -15.46 13.86
CA GLN A 93 -19.17 -15.13 14.73
C GLN A 93 -20.49 -15.75 14.22
N LEU A 94 -20.73 -15.72 12.91
CA LEU A 94 -21.89 -16.38 12.31
C LEU A 94 -21.86 -17.90 12.53
N TYR A 95 -20.72 -18.55 12.32
CA TYR A 95 -20.57 -19.99 12.59
C TYR A 95 -20.92 -20.33 14.05
N ILE A 96 -20.37 -19.56 15.00
CA ILE A 96 -20.59 -19.79 16.43
C ILE A 96 -22.06 -19.53 16.83
N HIS A 97 -22.68 -18.49 16.25
CA HIS A 97 -24.07 -18.17 16.54
C HIS A 97 -25.01 -19.22 15.96
N ALA A 98 -24.83 -19.59 14.69
CA ALA A 98 -25.62 -20.64 14.04
C ALA A 98 -25.48 -21.98 14.75
N TYR A 99 -24.26 -22.35 15.16
CA TYR A 99 -24.00 -23.56 15.97
C TYR A 99 -24.79 -23.55 17.28
N ARG A 100 -24.79 -22.44 18.01
CA ARG A 100 -25.51 -22.32 19.29
C ARG A 100 -27.01 -22.43 19.10
N GLU A 101 -27.56 -21.72 18.11
CA GLU A 101 -29.00 -21.77 17.83
C GLU A 101 -29.43 -23.15 17.35
N PHE A 102 -28.63 -23.80 16.50
CA PHE A 102 -28.91 -25.15 16.06
C PHE A 102 -28.96 -26.15 17.22
N ASN A 103 -27.94 -26.17 18.08
CA ASN A 103 -27.93 -27.03 19.26
C ASN A 103 -29.08 -26.71 20.24
N ARG A 104 -29.43 -25.42 20.39
CA ARG A 104 -30.58 -25.00 21.20
C ARG A 104 -31.88 -25.58 20.64
N VAL A 105 -32.13 -25.44 19.34
CA VAL A 105 -33.34 -25.96 18.69
C VAL A 105 -33.38 -27.49 18.78
N LEU A 106 -32.26 -28.18 18.55
CA LEU A 106 -32.19 -29.63 18.67
C LEU A 106 -32.59 -30.11 20.07
N ASN A 107 -32.08 -29.44 21.11
CA ASN A 107 -32.41 -29.78 22.49
C ASN A 107 -33.86 -29.46 22.89
N GLN A 108 -34.52 -28.53 22.19
CA GLN A 108 -35.94 -28.25 22.40
C GLN A 108 -36.87 -29.19 21.63
N THR A 109 -36.42 -29.73 20.49
CA THR A 109 -37.27 -30.48 19.55
C THR A 109 -37.13 -32.00 19.66
N PHE A 110 -35.97 -32.52 20.05
CA PHE A 110 -35.72 -33.96 20.14
C PHE A 110 -35.61 -34.45 21.58
N GLU A 111 -36.41 -35.46 21.92
CA GLU A 111 -36.30 -36.22 23.16
C GLU A 111 -34.93 -36.94 23.23
N LEU A 112 -34.18 -36.71 24.30
CA LEU A 112 -32.82 -37.25 24.54
C LEU A 112 -32.70 -38.77 24.34
N LYS A 113 -33.79 -39.49 24.58
CA LYS A 113 -33.90 -40.93 24.38
C LYS A 113 -33.51 -41.38 22.96
N TYR A 114 -33.81 -40.57 21.95
CA TYR A 114 -33.49 -40.89 20.54
C TYR A 114 -32.08 -40.46 20.12
N ALA A 115 -31.45 -39.55 20.86
CA ALA A 115 -30.08 -39.11 20.60
C ALA A 115 -29.03 -40.16 21.02
N LEU A 116 -29.28 -40.83 22.15
CA LEU A 116 -28.40 -41.91 22.68
C LEU A 116 -28.27 -43.09 21.70
N TRP A 117 -29.34 -43.45 20.99
CA TRP A 117 -29.33 -44.55 20.02
C TRP A 117 -28.50 -44.24 18.76
N ARG A 118 -28.21 -42.95 18.48
CA ARG A 118 -27.36 -42.54 17.33
C ARG A 118 -25.86 -42.40 17.68
N GLY A 119 -25.44 -42.79 18.88
CA GLY A 119 -24.05 -43.14 19.16
C GLY A 119 -22.99 -42.06 18.93
N GLY A 120 -23.28 -40.79 19.26
CA GLY A 120 -22.22 -39.76 19.18
C GLY A 120 -22.63 -38.30 19.40
N ILE A 121 -23.91 -37.99 19.62
CA ILE A 121 -24.41 -36.59 19.64
C ILE A 121 -24.91 -36.19 21.04
N SER A 122 -24.50 -36.88 22.10
CA SER A 122 -24.97 -36.60 23.45
C SER A 122 -23.82 -36.39 24.42
N ARG A 123 -23.79 -35.23 25.08
CA ARG A 123 -22.83 -34.90 26.15
C ARG A 123 -23.57 -34.74 27.47
N HIS A 124 -22.95 -35.18 28.56
CA HIS A 124 -23.46 -34.93 29.91
C HIS A 124 -23.05 -33.52 30.34
N ASP A 125 -24.02 -32.65 30.60
CA ASP A 125 -23.75 -31.31 31.14
C ASP A 125 -23.76 -31.37 32.67
N GLU A 126 -22.59 -31.14 33.26
CA GLU A 126 -22.37 -31.18 34.70
C GLU A 126 -23.05 -30.02 35.43
N GLN A 127 -23.38 -28.91 34.74
CA GLN A 127 -24.03 -27.75 35.36
C GLN A 127 -25.56 -27.91 35.49
N ASN A 128 -26.20 -28.65 34.60
CA ASN A 128 -27.67 -28.85 34.59
C ASN A 128 -28.12 -30.26 34.96
N ASN A 129 -27.19 -31.15 35.33
CA ASN A 129 -27.46 -32.52 35.76
C ASN A 129 -28.32 -33.32 34.76
N GLY A 130 -28.07 -33.13 33.46
CA GLY A 130 -28.86 -33.69 32.37
C GLY A 130 -28.04 -34.00 31.13
N TRP A 131 -28.48 -34.99 30.36
CA TRP A 131 -27.95 -35.27 29.03
C TRP A 131 -28.42 -34.19 28.06
N GLN A 132 -27.57 -33.75 27.16
CA GLN A 132 -27.90 -32.78 26.13
C GLN A 132 -27.40 -33.28 24.79
N ILE A 133 -28.14 -32.95 23.73
CA ILE A 133 -27.67 -33.12 22.37
C ILE A 133 -26.65 -32.02 22.10
N ASP A 134 -25.42 -32.42 21.80
CA ASP A 134 -24.33 -31.51 21.48
C ASP A 134 -23.62 -32.03 20.23
N VAL A 135 -23.75 -31.29 19.14
CA VAL A 135 -22.99 -31.57 17.92
C VAL A 135 -21.58 -31.04 18.12
N GLU A 136 -20.58 -31.83 17.74
CA GLU A 136 -19.19 -31.40 17.81
C GLU A 136 -18.94 -30.22 16.86
N LYS A 137 -18.24 -29.19 17.35
CA LYS A 137 -17.98 -27.94 16.60
C LYS A 137 -17.24 -28.18 15.29
N ASP A 138 -16.27 -29.09 15.29
CA ASP A 138 -15.43 -29.35 14.12
C ASP A 138 -16.22 -30.08 13.03
N LEU A 139 -17.09 -31.02 13.41
CA LEU A 139 -18.01 -31.69 12.48
C LEU A 139 -19.04 -30.72 11.90
N TRP A 140 -19.58 -29.82 12.73
CA TRP A 140 -20.48 -28.77 12.26
C TRP A 140 -19.78 -27.86 11.25
N LYS A 141 -18.56 -27.40 11.55
CA LYS A 141 -17.80 -26.56 10.64
C LYS A 141 -17.53 -27.28 9.32
N GLN A 142 -17.05 -28.52 9.37
CA GLN A 142 -16.81 -29.33 8.16
C GLN A 142 -18.08 -29.52 7.32
N HIS A 143 -19.22 -29.78 7.97
CA HIS A 143 -20.49 -29.97 7.29
C HIS A 143 -20.97 -28.68 6.61
N ILE A 144 -20.97 -27.57 7.33
CA ILE A 144 -21.34 -26.27 6.76
C ILE A 144 -20.38 -25.89 5.63
N ASP A 145 -19.08 -26.08 5.80
CA ASP A 145 -18.10 -25.81 4.73
C ASP A 145 -18.38 -26.65 3.48
N TYR A 146 -18.75 -27.94 3.64
CA TYR A 146 -19.13 -28.81 2.54
C TYR A 146 -20.43 -28.36 1.85
N GLU A 147 -21.46 -28.01 2.62
CA GLU A 147 -22.74 -27.51 2.10
C GLU A 147 -22.53 -26.19 1.35
N LEU A 148 -21.79 -25.25 1.94
CA LEU A 148 -21.44 -23.99 1.29
C LEU A 148 -20.70 -24.25 -0.02
N LEU A 149 -19.76 -25.19 -0.06
CA LEU A 149 -19.08 -25.58 -1.31
C LEU A 149 -20.04 -26.18 -2.35
N GLN A 150 -21.10 -26.88 -1.96
CA GLN A 150 -22.12 -27.37 -2.89
C GLN A 150 -23.04 -26.25 -3.40
N TYR A 151 -23.56 -25.41 -2.50
CA TYR A 151 -24.42 -24.29 -2.85
C TYR A 151 -23.69 -23.28 -3.72
N PHE A 152 -22.52 -22.82 -3.26
CA PHE A 152 -21.70 -21.92 -4.04
C PHE A 152 -21.16 -22.61 -5.30
N GLY A 153 -20.62 -23.83 -5.24
CA GLY A 153 -20.08 -24.50 -6.43
C GLY A 153 -21.09 -24.78 -7.56
N ALA A 154 -22.39 -24.81 -7.25
CA ALA A 154 -23.47 -24.93 -8.24
C ALA A 154 -23.92 -23.56 -8.82
N GLU A 155 -23.97 -22.50 -8.00
CA GLU A 155 -24.32 -21.13 -8.43
C GLU A 155 -23.14 -20.38 -9.08
N GLU A 156 -21.92 -20.69 -8.67
CA GLU A 156 -20.65 -20.07 -9.06
C GLU A 156 -20.38 -20.17 -10.57
N LYS A 157 -20.75 -21.26 -11.26
CA LYS A 157 -20.51 -21.33 -12.72
C LYS A 157 -21.26 -20.29 -13.56
N SER A 158 -22.35 -19.71 -13.06
CA SER A 158 -23.24 -18.85 -13.85
C SER A 158 -23.12 -17.36 -13.49
N GLN A 159 -22.87 -17.04 -12.21
CA GLN A 159 -22.89 -15.66 -11.70
C GLN A 159 -21.49 -15.10 -11.39
N TYR A 160 -20.52 -15.98 -11.16
CA TYR A 160 -19.15 -15.62 -10.76
C TYR A 160 -18.37 -14.89 -11.85
N SER A 161 -18.68 -15.12 -13.14
CA SER A 161 -18.01 -14.42 -14.26
C SER A 161 -18.16 -12.89 -14.21
N SER A 162 -19.26 -12.39 -13.65
CA SER A 162 -19.58 -10.96 -13.55
C SER A 162 -19.28 -10.38 -12.17
N ASP A 163 -19.55 -11.14 -11.10
CA ASP A 163 -19.40 -10.65 -9.73
C ASP A 163 -17.95 -10.83 -9.21
N GLU A 164 -17.21 -11.87 -9.61
CA GLU A 164 -15.79 -12.04 -9.27
C GLU A 164 -14.93 -10.94 -9.93
N GLN A 165 -15.30 -10.49 -11.13
CA GLN A 165 -14.64 -9.34 -11.74
C GLN A 165 -14.83 -8.08 -10.88
N GLN A 166 -16.04 -7.83 -10.38
CA GLN A 166 -16.35 -6.66 -9.54
C GLN A 166 -15.81 -6.75 -8.10
N GLU A 167 -15.82 -7.92 -7.48
CA GLU A 167 -15.27 -8.12 -6.14
C GLU A 167 -13.74 -8.23 -6.14
N ALA A 168 -13.14 -8.87 -7.15
CA ALA A 168 -11.69 -8.80 -7.35
C ALA A 168 -11.25 -7.35 -7.58
N GLN A 169 -11.99 -6.54 -8.35
CA GLN A 169 -11.70 -5.09 -8.44
C GLN A 169 -11.75 -4.37 -7.08
N ASN A 170 -12.51 -4.89 -6.11
CA ASN A 170 -12.71 -4.30 -4.79
C ASN A 170 -11.69 -4.78 -3.73
N THR A 171 -10.95 -5.86 -4.02
CA THR A 171 -9.85 -6.39 -3.20
C THR A 171 -8.48 -6.21 -3.85
N ILE A 172 -8.43 -5.91 -5.15
CA ILE A 172 -7.21 -5.45 -5.83
C ILE A 172 -6.83 -4.10 -5.25
N GLN A 173 -5.57 -3.99 -4.84
CA GLN A 173 -4.96 -2.74 -4.42
C GLN A 173 -5.21 -1.67 -5.50
N VAL A 174 -6.03 -0.67 -5.17
CA VAL A 174 -6.42 0.41 -6.07
C VAL A 174 -5.23 1.33 -6.38
N TRP A 175 -4.30 1.48 -5.43
CA TRP A 175 -3.06 2.25 -5.55
C TRP A 175 -1.87 1.34 -5.86
N THR A 176 -1.77 0.94 -7.13
CA THR A 176 -0.54 0.42 -7.73
C THR A 176 0.23 1.53 -8.44
N PHE A 177 1.54 1.36 -8.66
CA PHE A 177 2.37 2.33 -9.39
C PHE A 177 1.74 2.81 -10.72
N SER A 178 1.25 1.88 -11.55
CA SER A 178 0.62 2.22 -12.84
C SER A 178 -0.65 3.06 -12.67
N SER A 179 -1.48 2.73 -11.66
CA SER A 179 -2.70 3.48 -11.36
C SER A 179 -2.41 4.86 -10.74
N ALA A 180 -1.37 4.97 -9.90
CA ALA A 180 -0.93 6.23 -9.31
C ALA A 180 -0.33 7.15 -10.39
N MET A 181 0.41 6.59 -11.35
CA MET A 181 0.92 7.32 -12.50
C MET A 181 -0.22 7.79 -13.42
N LEU A 182 -1.23 6.94 -13.64
CA LEU A 182 -2.42 7.33 -14.39
C LEU A 182 -3.22 8.42 -13.66
N TYR A 183 -3.38 8.31 -12.33
CA TYR A 183 -4.00 9.35 -11.51
C TYR A 183 -3.26 10.67 -11.67
N SER A 184 -1.94 10.68 -11.48
CA SER A 184 -1.05 11.81 -11.68
C SER A 184 -1.23 12.47 -13.07
N ALA A 185 -1.28 11.67 -14.15
CA ALA A 185 -1.56 12.16 -15.50
C ALA A 185 -2.95 12.81 -15.62
N THR A 186 -3.98 12.23 -14.99
CA THR A 186 -5.34 12.78 -15.03
C THR A 186 -5.52 14.05 -14.22
N VAL A 187 -4.70 14.27 -13.17
CA VAL A 187 -4.66 15.54 -12.41
C VAL A 187 -4.07 16.66 -13.27
N ILE A 188 -2.91 16.43 -13.90
CA ILE A 188 -2.28 17.44 -14.77
C ILE A 188 -3.16 17.78 -15.98
N THR A 189 -3.73 16.75 -16.62
CA THR A 189 -4.59 16.95 -17.79
C THR A 189 -5.97 17.49 -17.42
N THR A 190 -6.28 17.65 -16.13
CA THR A 190 -7.56 18.13 -15.59
C THR A 190 -8.76 17.28 -16.00
N ILE A 191 -8.53 16.06 -16.49
CA ILE A 191 -9.60 15.12 -16.85
C ILE A 191 -10.35 14.68 -15.59
N GLY A 192 -9.59 14.29 -14.56
CA GLY A 192 -10.12 13.97 -13.24
C GLY A 192 -11.29 12.97 -13.24
N TYR A 193 -11.08 11.73 -13.70
CA TYR A 193 -12.15 10.70 -13.75
C TYR A 193 -12.87 10.46 -12.42
N GLY A 194 -12.23 10.74 -11.28
CA GLY A 194 -12.84 10.61 -9.95
C GLY A 194 -12.98 9.18 -9.44
N ASN A 195 -12.65 8.16 -10.23
CA ASN A 195 -12.72 6.75 -9.81
C ASN A 195 -11.70 6.40 -8.71
N ILE A 196 -10.55 7.07 -8.69
CA ILE A 196 -9.49 6.91 -7.70
C ILE A 196 -9.23 8.27 -7.07
N THR A 197 -9.31 8.35 -5.74
CA THR A 197 -9.12 9.60 -4.99
C THR A 197 -8.30 9.36 -3.72
N PRO A 198 -7.39 10.28 -3.37
CA PRO A 198 -6.56 10.14 -2.19
C PRO A 198 -7.42 10.18 -0.93
N LYS A 199 -7.30 9.16 -0.10
CA LYS A 199 -8.05 9.05 1.15
C LYS A 199 -7.29 9.71 2.29
N THR A 200 -5.96 9.71 2.22
CA THR A 200 -5.11 10.31 3.26
C THR A 200 -5.13 11.84 3.18
N THR A 201 -4.99 12.49 4.34
CA THR A 201 -4.85 13.97 4.39
C THR A 201 -3.60 14.44 3.65
N ALA A 202 -2.50 13.67 3.73
CA ALA A 202 -1.27 13.97 3.01
C ALA A 202 -1.44 13.87 1.49
N GLY A 203 -2.12 12.83 0.99
CA GLY A 203 -2.43 12.67 -0.43
C GLY A 203 -3.31 13.80 -0.95
N LYS A 204 -4.32 14.24 -0.18
CA LYS A 204 -5.16 15.40 -0.54
C LYS A 204 -4.35 16.69 -0.65
N ILE A 205 -3.46 16.96 0.30
CA ILE A 205 -2.56 18.13 0.25
C ILE A 205 -1.61 18.02 -0.93
N ALA A 206 -1.04 16.83 -1.17
CA ALA A 206 -0.18 16.58 -2.32
C ALA A 206 -0.90 16.88 -3.64
N THR A 207 -2.14 16.46 -3.81
CA THR A 207 -2.97 16.79 -4.99
C THR A 207 -3.24 18.28 -5.14
N MET A 208 -3.35 19.05 -4.05
CA MET A 208 -3.54 20.51 -4.13
C MET A 208 -2.27 21.26 -4.55
N VAL A 209 -1.09 20.70 -4.23
CA VAL A 209 0.22 21.29 -4.55
C VAL A 209 0.69 20.86 -5.93
N TYR A 210 0.30 19.66 -6.37
CA TYR A 210 0.66 19.04 -7.64
C TYR A 210 0.02 19.72 -8.85
#